data_AF-A0A1Q4ZKA6-F1
#
_entry.id   AF-A0A1Q4ZKA6-F1
#
_cell.length_a   1.000
_cell.length_b   1.000
_cell.length_c   1.000
_cell.angle_alpha   90.00
_cell.angle_beta   90.00
_cell.angle_gamma   90.00
#
_symmetry.space_group_name_H-M   'P 1'
#
loop_
_entity.id
_entity.type
_entity.pdbx_description
1 polymer ?
#
loop_
_entity_poly.entity_id
_entity_poly.type
_entity_poly.pdbx_seq_one_letter_code
_entity_poly.pdbx_strand_id
1 'polypeptide(L)'
;GSATVEASGSATVEASGSATVRASGSATVRASGTSSVHAHHDATVTAGSHVAVHLHSGQATVTGGVVIDITQLDLSTAAVWCDHHGIPVTDGKAVLYKALGDDLTAGQDYGKPTVYAIGETVTCDDWADNADCGGGLHFSPTPHMASQYASSATRWLAVEVDVATLRPIDGGTPKAKAPGCRVLREVDAFGRELAAKP
;
A
#
# COMPACT_ATOMS: atom_id res chain seq x y z
N GLY A 1 7.39 27.78 0.24
CA GLY A 1 8.45 26.77 0.31
C GLY A 1 7.99 25.65 1.22
N SER A 2 8.35 24.40 0.89
CA SER A 2 8.14 23.24 1.76
C SER A 2 9.48 22.71 2.25
N ALA A 3 9.52 22.17 3.45
CA ALA A 3 10.71 21.55 4.03
C ALA A 3 10.45 20.08 4.41
N THR A 4 11.44 19.22 4.24
CA THR A 4 11.45 17.85 4.78
C THR A 4 12.60 17.74 5.76
N VAL A 5 12.31 17.28 6.98
CA VAL A 5 13.28 17.14 8.07
C VAL A 5 13.25 15.70 8.57
N GLU A 6 14.41 15.07 8.67
CA GLU A 6 14.59 13.79 9.36
C GLU A 6 15.41 14.03 10.63
N ALA A 7 14.87 13.64 11.78
CA ALA A 7 15.46 13.83 13.09
C ALA A 7 15.49 12.50 13.84
N SER A 8 16.68 12.09 14.26
CA SER A 8 16.91 10.83 14.96
C SER A 8 17.77 11.01 16.20
N GLY A 9 17.60 10.14 17.19
CA GLY A 9 18.32 10.23 18.47
C GLY A 9 17.90 11.45 19.27
N SER A 10 18.81 12.04 20.06
CA SER A 10 18.52 13.21 20.91
C SER A 10 18.51 14.55 20.14
N ALA A 11 17.75 14.62 19.04
CA ALA A 11 17.61 15.83 18.22
C ALA A 11 16.42 16.69 18.67
N THR A 12 16.49 18.01 18.45
CA THR A 12 15.36 18.93 18.65
C THR A 12 15.01 19.64 17.35
N VAL A 13 13.73 19.64 16.98
CA VAL A 13 13.22 20.28 15.76
C VAL A 13 12.08 21.23 16.10
N GLU A 14 12.15 22.44 15.56
CA GLU A 14 11.00 23.35 15.49
C GLU A 14 10.59 23.49 14.02
N ALA A 15 9.39 23.02 13.70
CA ALA A 15 8.83 23.04 12.37
C ALA A 15 7.61 23.96 12.33
N SER A 16 7.66 24.95 11.44
CA SER A 16 6.57 25.92 11.24
C SER A 16 6.28 26.10 9.76
N GLY A 17 5.01 26.30 9.42
CA GLY A 17 4.56 26.46 8.04
C GLY A 17 4.32 25.12 7.35
N SER A 18 4.70 24.99 6.09
CA SER A 18 4.57 23.76 5.31
C SER A 18 5.82 22.88 5.47
N ALA A 19 5.82 21.97 6.45
CA ALA A 19 6.94 21.07 6.69
C ALA A 19 6.49 19.62 6.95
N THR A 20 7.30 18.66 6.52
CA THR A 20 7.14 17.24 6.86
C THR A 20 8.32 16.83 7.75
N VAL A 21 8.05 16.33 8.95
CA VAL A 21 9.08 15.90 9.91
C VAL A 21 8.97 14.39 10.13
N ARG A 22 10.07 13.65 9.98
CA ARG A 22 10.21 12.26 10.46
C ARG A 22 11.04 12.28 11.73
N ALA A 23 10.45 11.88 12.84
CA ALA A 23 11.10 11.88 14.15
C ALA A 23 11.23 10.44 14.66
N SER A 24 12.44 10.04 15.08
CA SER A 24 12.72 8.72 15.64
C SER A 24 13.74 8.78 16.78
N GLY A 25 13.79 7.73 17.60
CA GLY A 25 14.54 7.73 18.86
C GLY A 25 14.02 8.81 19.81
N SER A 26 14.87 9.29 20.71
CA SER A 26 14.51 10.31 21.72
C SER A 26 14.39 11.74 21.17
N ALA A 27 13.96 11.91 19.91
CA ALA A 27 13.86 13.19 19.25
C ALA A 27 12.68 14.01 19.79
N THR A 28 12.86 15.31 19.95
CA THR A 28 11.82 16.25 20.39
C THR A 28 11.40 17.17 19.25
N VAL A 29 10.11 17.22 18.94
CA VAL A 29 9.56 18.06 17.85
C VAL A 29 8.51 19.01 18.37
N ARG A 30 8.61 20.29 18.00
CA ARG A 30 7.51 21.25 18.07
C ARG A 30 7.05 21.60 16.66
N ALA A 31 5.80 21.29 16.35
CA ALA A 31 5.25 21.48 15.01
C ALA A 31 4.03 22.40 15.04
N SER A 32 3.95 23.33 14.09
CA SER A 32 2.87 24.30 13.98
C SER A 32 2.56 24.68 12.52
N GLY A 33 1.44 25.37 12.29
CA GLY A 33 0.96 25.70 10.95
C GLY A 33 0.43 24.47 10.23
N THR A 34 0.78 24.30 8.96
CA THR A 34 0.32 23.21 8.10
C THR A 34 1.35 22.09 8.00
N SER A 35 2.09 21.85 9.10
CA SER A 35 3.11 20.81 9.15
C SER A 35 2.49 19.43 9.35
N SER A 36 3.24 18.39 9.00
CA SER A 36 2.94 16.99 9.31
C SER A 36 4.14 16.34 10.00
N VAL A 37 3.88 15.43 10.95
CA VAL A 37 4.92 14.73 11.71
C VAL A 37 4.66 13.22 11.64
N HIS A 38 5.72 12.44 11.41
CA HIS A 38 5.75 11.00 11.55
C HIS A 38 6.57 10.67 12.79
N ALA A 39 5.92 10.21 13.85
CA ALA A 39 6.54 9.91 15.14
C ALA A 39 6.80 8.41 15.27
N HIS A 40 8.07 8.02 15.35
CA HIS A 40 8.55 6.65 15.51
C HIS A 40 9.27 6.48 16.84
N HIS A 41 9.39 5.22 17.31
CA HIS A 41 10.09 4.86 18.55
C HIS A 41 9.62 5.72 19.74
N ASP A 42 10.55 6.28 20.52
CA ASP A 42 10.38 7.08 21.74
C ASP A 42 10.34 8.60 21.49
N ALA A 43 9.97 9.03 20.27
CA ALA A 43 9.92 10.45 19.91
C ALA A 43 8.87 11.22 20.74
N THR A 44 9.18 12.47 21.08
CA THR A 44 8.28 13.39 21.78
C THR A 44 7.83 14.51 20.83
N VAL A 45 6.53 14.66 20.63
CA VAL A 45 5.94 15.65 19.70
C VAL A 45 4.95 16.55 20.42
N THR A 46 5.13 17.86 20.29
CA THR A 46 4.11 18.87 20.61
C THR A 46 3.61 19.50 19.31
N ALA A 47 2.31 19.38 19.04
CA ALA A 47 1.71 19.76 17.77
C ALA A 47 0.56 20.76 17.95
N GLY A 48 0.54 21.81 17.13
CA GLY A 48 -0.61 22.72 17.04
C GLY A 48 -1.87 22.00 16.52
N SER A 49 -3.06 22.55 16.79
CA SER A 49 -4.36 21.87 16.59
C SER A 49 -4.67 21.36 15.17
N HIS A 50 -3.96 21.84 14.15
CA HIS A 50 -4.16 21.47 12.75
C HIS A 50 -2.97 20.70 12.15
N VAL A 51 -1.98 20.35 12.96
CA VAL A 51 -0.84 19.53 12.52
C VAL A 51 -1.25 18.06 12.56
N ALA A 52 -1.11 17.37 11.43
CA ALA A 52 -1.32 15.93 11.37
C ALA A 52 -0.10 15.20 11.95
N VAL A 53 -0.34 14.29 12.89
CA VAL A 53 0.72 13.47 13.49
C VAL A 53 0.40 12.00 13.23
N HIS A 54 1.18 11.35 12.37
CA HIS A 54 1.14 9.90 12.22
C HIS A 54 1.94 9.26 13.34
N LEU A 55 1.28 8.49 14.20
CA LEU A 55 1.89 7.80 15.33
C LEU A 55 2.23 6.37 14.92
N HIS A 56 3.52 6.09 14.71
CA HIS A 56 4.03 4.79 14.27
C HIS A 56 4.50 3.91 15.43
N SER A 57 4.60 4.43 16.65
CA SER A 57 5.07 3.69 17.83
C SER A 57 4.31 4.07 19.08
N GLY A 58 3.86 3.06 19.85
CA GLY A 58 3.23 3.27 21.16
C GLY A 58 4.18 3.82 22.23
N GLN A 59 5.48 3.88 21.96
CA GLN A 59 6.48 4.50 22.84
C GLN A 59 6.59 6.02 22.64
N ALA A 60 6.07 6.55 21.53
CA ALA A 60 6.15 7.98 21.25
C ALA A 60 5.12 8.74 22.08
N THR A 61 5.50 9.93 22.54
CA THR A 61 4.63 10.81 23.31
C THR A 61 4.16 11.95 22.42
N VAL A 62 2.85 12.08 22.20
CA VAL A 62 2.27 13.14 21.37
C VAL A 62 1.31 13.99 22.19
N THR A 63 1.50 15.31 22.14
CA THR A 63 0.61 16.30 22.76
C THR A 63 0.07 17.25 21.70
N GLY A 64 -1.26 17.34 21.59
CA GLY A 64 -1.94 18.17 20.58
C GLY A 64 -1.95 17.53 19.19
N GLY A 65 -2.24 18.35 18.16
CA GLY A 65 -2.40 17.88 16.78
C GLY A 65 -3.65 17.05 16.51
N VAL A 66 -3.75 16.59 15.28
CA VAL A 66 -4.69 15.55 14.83
C VAL A 66 -3.90 14.25 14.72
N VAL A 67 -4.11 13.34 15.68
CA VAL A 67 -3.36 12.10 15.76
C VAL A 67 -4.00 11.05 14.85
N ILE A 68 -3.19 10.52 13.93
CA ILE A 68 -3.50 9.37 13.11
C ILE A 68 -2.69 8.22 13.71
N ASP A 69 -3.34 7.47 14.60
CA ASP A 69 -2.73 6.34 15.28
C ASP A 69 -2.69 5.13 14.35
N ILE A 70 -1.47 4.71 13.99
CA ILE A 70 -1.25 3.51 13.18
C ILE A 70 -0.47 2.43 13.94
N THR A 71 -0.30 2.61 15.26
CA THR A 71 0.44 1.66 16.11
C THR A 71 -0.24 0.31 16.23
N GLN A 72 -1.55 0.26 16.02
CA GLN A 72 -2.37 -0.94 16.10
C GLN A 72 -2.68 -1.56 14.74
N LEU A 73 -2.14 -1.01 13.64
CA LEU A 73 -2.36 -1.59 12.32
C LEU A 73 -1.52 -2.84 12.14
N ASP A 74 -2.17 -4.01 12.22
CA ASP A 74 -1.58 -5.26 11.74
C ASP A 74 -1.78 -5.39 10.22
N LEU A 75 -0.81 -4.88 9.45
CA LEU A 75 -0.83 -4.94 7.99
C LEU A 75 -0.57 -6.35 7.43
N SER A 76 -0.33 -7.36 8.28
CA SER A 76 -0.31 -8.77 7.85
C SER A 76 -1.72 -9.33 7.66
N THR A 77 -2.73 -8.73 8.31
CA THR A 77 -4.13 -9.09 8.14
C THR A 77 -4.68 -8.47 6.85
N ALA A 78 -5.18 -9.31 5.93
CA ALA A 78 -5.66 -8.87 4.61
C ALA A 78 -6.73 -7.77 4.67
N ALA A 79 -7.69 -7.87 5.61
CA ALA A 79 -8.74 -6.86 5.76
C ALA A 79 -8.17 -5.49 6.18
N VAL A 80 -7.24 -5.48 7.15
CA VAL A 80 -6.56 -4.27 7.63
C VAL A 80 -5.67 -3.69 6.53
N TRP A 81 -4.97 -4.54 5.78
CA TRP A 81 -4.16 -4.13 4.64
C TRP A 81 -5.00 -3.50 3.53
N CYS A 82 -6.15 -4.08 3.19
CA CYS A 82 -7.10 -3.52 2.23
C CYS A 82 -7.58 -2.13 2.69
N ASP A 83 -8.04 -2.01 3.93
CA ASP A 83 -8.52 -0.74 4.50
C ASP A 83 -7.42 0.33 4.49
N HIS A 84 -6.22 -0.01 4.95
CA HIS A 84 -5.06 0.88 4.96
C HIS A 84 -4.71 1.43 3.57
N HIS A 85 -4.89 0.62 2.52
CA HIS A 85 -4.63 1.01 1.14
C HIS A 85 -5.87 1.55 0.40
N GLY A 86 -6.99 1.77 1.10
CA GLY A 86 -8.23 2.30 0.52
C GLY A 86 -8.91 1.35 -0.46
N ILE A 87 -8.69 0.04 -0.32
CA ILE A 87 -9.31 -1.00 -1.13
C ILE A 87 -10.63 -1.41 -0.46
N PRO A 88 -11.79 -1.11 -1.08
CA PRO A 88 -13.06 -1.52 -0.50
C PRO A 88 -13.21 -3.04 -0.54
N VAL A 89 -13.67 -3.61 0.57
CA VAL A 89 -14.05 -5.02 0.68
C VAL A 89 -15.56 -5.12 0.67
N THR A 90 -16.12 -5.79 -0.34
CA THR A 90 -17.56 -6.04 -0.48
C THR A 90 -17.78 -7.54 -0.57
N ASP A 91 -18.68 -8.09 0.26
CA ASP A 91 -18.97 -9.53 0.31
C ASP A 91 -17.72 -10.43 0.45
N GLY A 92 -16.73 -9.97 1.22
CA GLY A 92 -15.46 -10.68 1.45
C GLY A 92 -14.49 -10.64 0.25
N LYS A 93 -14.77 -9.84 -0.77
CA LYS A 93 -13.93 -9.69 -1.97
C LYS A 93 -13.31 -8.30 -2.05
N ALA A 94 -12.09 -8.24 -2.56
CA ALA A 94 -11.36 -7.00 -2.84
C ALA A 94 -11.02 -6.90 -4.33
N VAL A 95 -11.07 -5.69 -4.88
CA VAL A 95 -10.60 -5.41 -6.25
C VAL A 95 -9.16 -4.93 -6.21
N LEU A 96 -8.27 -5.70 -6.83
CA LEU A 96 -6.84 -5.41 -6.96
C LEU A 96 -6.46 -5.35 -8.44
N TYR A 97 -5.20 -5.03 -8.73
CA TYR A 97 -4.75 -4.78 -10.09
C TYR A 97 -3.55 -5.63 -10.49
N LYS A 98 -3.57 -6.06 -11.75
CA LYS A 98 -2.46 -6.75 -12.43
C LYS A 98 -2.03 -5.93 -13.64
N ALA A 99 -0.74 -5.59 -13.70
CA ALA A 99 -0.12 -4.99 -14.87
C ALA A 99 0.49 -6.09 -15.75
N LEU A 100 0.25 -6.01 -17.06
CA LEU A 100 0.56 -7.04 -18.06
C LEU A 100 0.98 -6.41 -19.40
N GLY A 101 1.60 -7.22 -20.26
CA GLY A 101 1.81 -6.88 -21.66
C GLY A 101 0.56 -7.09 -22.52
N ASP A 102 0.71 -6.92 -23.84
CA ASP A 102 -0.39 -6.98 -24.80
C ASP A 102 -1.13 -8.33 -24.81
N ASP A 103 -0.40 -9.41 -24.54
CA ASP A 103 -0.87 -10.79 -24.52
C ASP A 103 -1.58 -11.20 -23.23
N LEU A 104 -1.67 -10.31 -22.23
CA LEU A 104 -2.23 -10.56 -20.90
C LEU A 104 -1.61 -11.76 -20.16
N THR A 105 -0.34 -12.07 -20.43
CA THR A 105 0.36 -13.17 -19.78
C THR A 105 1.34 -12.63 -18.73
N ALA A 106 1.38 -13.27 -17.55
CA ALA A 106 2.42 -13.07 -16.54
C ALA A 106 3.19 -14.36 -16.28
N GLY A 107 4.30 -14.27 -15.54
CA GLY A 107 5.04 -15.44 -15.06
C GLY A 107 6.01 -16.06 -16.08
N GLN A 108 6.14 -15.47 -17.28
CA GLN A 108 7.03 -15.97 -18.33
C GLN A 108 8.48 -16.08 -17.84
N ASP A 109 8.98 -15.06 -17.14
CA ASP A 109 10.35 -15.02 -16.60
C ASP A 109 10.62 -16.08 -15.52
N TYR A 110 9.55 -16.64 -14.95
CA TYR A 110 9.60 -17.69 -13.92
C TYR A 110 9.26 -19.07 -14.49
N GLY A 111 9.09 -19.20 -15.82
CA GLY A 111 8.68 -20.44 -16.47
C GLY A 111 7.25 -20.87 -16.16
N LYS A 112 6.39 -19.93 -15.74
CA LYS A 112 4.98 -20.15 -15.36
C LYS A 112 4.03 -19.21 -16.10
N PRO A 113 3.97 -19.29 -17.44
CA PRO A 113 3.10 -18.43 -18.22
C PRO A 113 1.64 -18.63 -17.81
N THR A 114 1.01 -17.56 -17.31
CA THR A 114 -0.37 -17.54 -16.83
C THR A 114 -1.12 -16.44 -17.56
N VAL A 115 -2.14 -16.81 -18.33
CA VAL A 115 -2.97 -15.87 -19.10
C VAL A 115 -4.13 -15.36 -18.24
N TYR A 116 -4.33 -14.05 -18.22
CA TYR A 116 -5.41 -13.39 -17.49
C TYR A 116 -6.51 -12.96 -18.46
N ALA A 117 -7.26 -13.94 -18.98
CA ALA A 117 -8.39 -13.66 -19.86
C ALA A 117 -9.49 -12.87 -19.11
N ILE A 118 -9.97 -11.78 -19.70
CA ILE A 118 -11.02 -10.95 -19.11
C ILE A 118 -12.31 -11.77 -19.03
N GLY A 119 -12.96 -11.74 -17.86
CA GLY A 119 -14.15 -12.55 -17.63
C GLY A 119 -13.84 -14.02 -17.38
N GLU A 120 -12.61 -14.38 -17.01
CA GLU A 120 -12.24 -15.72 -16.58
C GLU A 120 -11.75 -15.75 -15.12
N THR A 121 -11.83 -16.95 -14.52
CA THR A 121 -11.19 -17.22 -13.23
C THR A 121 -9.79 -17.79 -13.48
N VAL A 122 -8.79 -17.21 -12.84
CA VAL A 122 -7.38 -17.62 -12.94
C VAL A 122 -6.95 -18.18 -11.60
N THR A 123 -6.26 -19.32 -11.61
CA THR A 123 -5.72 -19.98 -10.41
C THR A 123 -4.26 -20.37 -10.63
N CYS A 124 -3.45 -20.40 -9.57
CA CYS A 124 -2.10 -20.95 -9.61
C CYS A 124 -2.06 -22.40 -9.10
N ASP A 125 -1.02 -23.13 -9.50
CA ASP A 125 -0.75 -24.51 -9.04
C ASP A 125 0.27 -24.58 -7.89
N ASP A 126 0.85 -23.44 -7.50
CA ASP A 126 1.97 -23.32 -6.58
C ASP A 126 1.68 -22.47 -5.36
N TRP A 127 0.42 -22.40 -4.97
CA TRP A 127 -0.01 -21.59 -3.83
C TRP A 127 0.75 -21.95 -2.55
N ALA A 128 1.32 -20.92 -1.92
CA ALA A 128 1.94 -21.01 -0.60
C ALA A 128 1.22 -20.05 0.36
N ASP A 129 0.64 -20.59 1.43
CA ASP A 129 -0.12 -19.83 2.42
C ASP A 129 0.79 -19.13 3.44
N ASN A 130 1.53 -18.13 2.97
CA ASN A 130 2.44 -17.31 3.77
C ASN A 130 2.57 -15.90 3.17
N ALA A 131 3.35 -15.03 3.80
CA ALA A 131 3.59 -13.66 3.31
C ALA A 131 4.81 -13.55 2.36
N ASP A 132 5.44 -14.66 1.99
CA ASP A 132 6.60 -14.63 1.12
C ASP A 132 6.20 -14.26 -0.30
N CYS A 133 7.11 -13.59 -1.03
CA CYS A 133 6.85 -13.22 -2.41
C CYS A 133 6.67 -14.43 -3.36
N GLY A 134 7.14 -15.63 -3.02
CA GLY A 134 6.99 -16.81 -3.88
C GLY A 134 5.63 -17.51 -3.74
N GLY A 135 5.19 -18.15 -4.83
CA GLY A 135 3.98 -18.99 -4.91
C GLY A 135 2.68 -18.19 -4.86
N GLY A 136 1.74 -18.40 -5.79
CA GLY A 136 0.52 -17.59 -5.87
C GLY A 136 0.50 -16.57 -7.01
N LEU A 137 -0.68 -15.97 -7.23
CA LEU A 137 -0.88 -14.87 -8.16
C LEU A 137 -0.72 -13.52 -7.43
N HIS A 138 0.08 -12.60 -7.99
CA HIS A 138 0.40 -11.32 -7.35
C HIS A 138 -0.41 -10.15 -7.90
N PHE A 139 -0.89 -9.31 -6.99
CA PHE A 139 -1.72 -8.15 -7.28
C PHE A 139 -1.31 -6.94 -6.44
N SER A 140 -1.59 -5.73 -6.93
CA SER A 140 -1.30 -4.48 -6.23
C SER A 140 -2.57 -3.64 -6.01
N PRO A 141 -2.58 -2.73 -5.01
CA PRO A 141 -3.73 -1.86 -4.74
C PRO A 141 -4.11 -0.93 -5.89
N THR A 142 -3.16 -0.56 -6.75
CA THR A 142 -3.40 0.35 -7.87
C THR A 142 -2.66 -0.12 -9.12
N PRO A 143 -3.10 0.26 -10.34
CA PRO A 143 -2.35 0.03 -11.57
C PRO A 143 -0.94 0.62 -11.53
N HIS A 144 -0.77 1.81 -10.96
CA HIS A 144 0.54 2.44 -10.81
C HIS A 144 1.50 1.59 -9.95
N MET A 145 1.03 1.06 -8.82
CA MET A 145 1.83 0.14 -7.99
C MET A 145 2.12 -1.17 -8.73
N ALA A 146 1.15 -1.72 -9.46
CA ALA A 146 1.34 -2.92 -10.27
C ALA A 146 2.43 -2.72 -11.35
N SER A 147 2.49 -1.53 -11.97
CA SER A 147 3.52 -1.18 -12.96
C SER A 147 4.93 -1.14 -12.38
N GLN A 148 5.12 -0.96 -11.08
CA GLN A 148 6.46 -1.04 -10.47
C GLN A 148 7.02 -2.47 -10.50
N TYR A 149 6.16 -3.48 -10.66
CA TYR A 149 6.53 -4.87 -10.85
C TYR A 149 6.52 -5.34 -12.31
N ALA A 150 5.94 -4.54 -13.20
CA ALA A 150 5.92 -4.78 -14.64
C ALA A 150 6.10 -3.44 -15.36
N SER A 151 7.33 -2.93 -15.38
CA SER A 151 7.64 -1.58 -15.89
C SER A 151 7.37 -1.41 -17.39
N SER A 152 7.32 -2.51 -18.13
CA SER A 152 6.95 -2.58 -19.55
C SER A 152 5.46 -2.84 -19.81
N ALA A 153 4.62 -2.84 -18.77
CA ALA A 153 3.20 -3.11 -18.91
C ALA A 153 2.51 -2.12 -19.86
N THR A 154 1.69 -2.66 -20.74
CA THR A 154 0.86 -1.92 -21.70
C THR A 154 -0.63 -2.01 -21.36
N ARG A 155 -1.02 -2.96 -20.50
CA ARG A 155 -2.40 -3.26 -20.13
C ARG A 155 -2.53 -3.48 -18.63
N TRP A 156 -3.66 -3.07 -18.05
CA TRP A 156 -3.95 -3.25 -16.63
C TRP A 156 -5.32 -3.87 -16.43
N LEU A 157 -5.39 -4.88 -15.59
CA LEU A 157 -6.62 -5.59 -15.28
C LEU A 157 -7.03 -5.32 -13.85
N ALA A 158 -8.30 -5.01 -13.64
CA ALA A 158 -8.93 -5.10 -12.33
C ALA A 158 -9.37 -6.55 -12.11
N VAL A 159 -8.95 -7.12 -10.99
CA VAL A 159 -9.24 -8.50 -10.60
C VAL A 159 -9.91 -8.52 -9.23
N GLU A 160 -10.85 -9.42 -9.05
CA GLU A 160 -11.50 -9.67 -7.77
C GLU A 160 -10.83 -10.86 -7.07
N VAL A 161 -10.51 -10.68 -5.79
CA VAL A 161 -9.79 -11.68 -4.98
C VAL A 161 -10.53 -11.90 -3.67
N ASP A 162 -10.54 -13.14 -3.21
CA ASP A 162 -11.09 -13.49 -1.89
C ASP A 162 -10.15 -13.01 -0.77
N VAL A 163 -10.63 -12.11 0.08
CA VAL A 163 -9.85 -11.53 1.18
C VAL A 163 -9.43 -12.60 2.19
N ALA A 164 -10.19 -13.68 2.36
CA ALA A 164 -9.82 -14.78 3.26
C ALA A 164 -8.54 -15.50 2.81
N THR A 165 -8.28 -15.52 1.50
CA THR A 165 -7.10 -16.16 0.89
C THR A 165 -5.98 -15.19 0.53
N LEU A 166 -6.23 -13.89 0.66
CA LEU A 166 -5.27 -12.85 0.34
C LEU A 166 -4.16 -12.81 1.39
N ARG A 167 -2.90 -12.72 0.95
CA ARG A 167 -1.73 -12.54 1.80
C ARG A 167 -0.96 -11.29 1.38
N PRO A 168 -1.01 -10.21 2.18
CA PRO A 168 -0.11 -9.08 2.01
C PRO A 168 1.35 -9.53 2.03
N ILE A 169 2.18 -8.91 1.19
CA ILE A 169 3.63 -9.12 1.16
C ILE A 169 4.29 -7.81 1.56
N ASP A 170 5.21 -7.87 2.51
CA ASP A 170 5.93 -6.71 3.03
C ASP A 170 7.21 -6.38 2.23
N GLY A 171 7.90 -5.31 2.64
CA GLY A 171 9.25 -5.00 2.15
C GLY A 171 9.37 -4.27 0.82
N GLY A 172 8.29 -3.72 0.26
CA GLY A 172 8.36 -2.94 -0.98
C GLY A 172 7.08 -2.21 -1.35
N THR A 173 6.92 -1.90 -2.64
CA THR A 173 5.67 -1.38 -3.20
C THR A 173 4.50 -2.27 -2.78
N PRO A 174 3.36 -1.74 -2.33
CA PRO A 174 2.28 -2.58 -1.83
C PRO A 174 1.84 -3.64 -2.85
N LYS A 175 1.87 -4.90 -2.40
CA LYS A 175 1.33 -6.04 -3.14
C LYS A 175 0.85 -7.12 -2.18
N ALA A 176 0.01 -7.99 -2.70
CA ALA A 176 -0.46 -9.18 -2.03
C ALA A 176 -0.51 -10.34 -3.03
N LYS A 177 -0.62 -11.57 -2.52
CA LYS A 177 -0.81 -12.76 -3.31
C LYS A 177 -2.05 -13.55 -2.89
N ALA A 178 -2.59 -14.33 -3.83
CA ALA A 178 -3.73 -15.21 -3.60
C ALA A 178 -3.66 -16.46 -4.50
N PRO A 179 -4.36 -17.55 -4.15
CA PRO A 179 -4.40 -18.77 -4.97
C PRO A 179 -5.18 -18.59 -6.28
N GLY A 180 -6.04 -17.58 -6.36
CA GLY A 180 -6.83 -17.30 -7.55
C GLY A 180 -7.50 -15.94 -7.52
N CYS A 181 -7.97 -15.51 -8.70
CA CYS A 181 -8.74 -14.29 -8.88
C CYS A 181 -9.76 -14.44 -10.00
N ARG A 182 -10.79 -13.58 -10.00
CA ARG A 182 -11.69 -13.36 -11.13
C ARG A 182 -11.24 -12.12 -11.89
N VAL A 183 -10.94 -12.25 -13.17
CA VAL A 183 -10.57 -11.08 -14.00
C VAL A 183 -11.83 -10.35 -14.41
N LEU A 184 -12.00 -9.11 -13.94
CA LEU A 184 -13.24 -8.36 -14.13
C LEU A 184 -13.24 -7.63 -15.48
N ARG A 185 -12.24 -6.77 -15.69
CA ARG A 185 -12.16 -5.87 -16.83
C ARG A 185 -10.78 -5.26 -16.97
N GLU A 186 -10.56 -4.62 -18.10
CA GLU A 186 -9.39 -3.78 -18.34
C GLU A 186 -9.63 -2.35 -17.83
N VAL A 187 -8.59 -1.75 -17.29
CA VAL A 187 -8.56 -0.36 -16.83
C VAL A 187 -7.34 0.34 -17.42
N ASP A 188 -7.35 1.67 -17.40
CA ASP A 188 -6.15 2.44 -17.71
C ASP A 188 -5.15 2.46 -16.54
N ALA A 189 -3.99 3.11 -16.75
CA ALA A 189 -2.93 3.25 -15.76
C ALA A 189 -3.34 4.01 -14.48
N PHE A 190 -4.55 4.61 -14.44
CA PHE A 190 -5.12 5.30 -13.29
C PHE A 190 -6.29 4.53 -12.64
N GLY A 191 -6.62 3.34 -13.14
CA GLY A 191 -7.70 2.51 -12.61
C GLY A 191 -9.08 2.86 -13.14
N ARG A 192 -9.16 3.71 -14.17
CA ARG A 192 -10.44 4.05 -14.81
C ARG A 192 -10.78 2.98 -15.83
N GLU A 193 -12.04 2.58 -15.85
CA GLU A 193 -12.53 1.59 -16.80
C GLU A 193 -12.36 2.09 -18.24
N LEU A 194 -11.83 1.21 -19.09
CA LEU A 194 -11.79 1.49 -20.51
C LEU A 194 -13.19 1.27 -21.09
N ALA A 195 -13.67 2.23 -21.89
CA ALA A 195 -14.90 2.03 -22.64
C ALA A 195 -14.79 0.73 -23.46
N ALA A 196 -15.87 -0.05 -23.49
CA ALA A 196 -15.92 -1.24 -24.34
C ALA A 196 -15.53 -0.84 -25.77
N LYS A 197 -14.52 -1.54 -26.33
CA LYS A 197 -14.19 -1.35 -27.74
C LYS A 197 -15.44 -1.70 -28.56
N PRO A 198 -15.86 -0.83 -29.50
CA PRO A 198 -17.05 -1.07 -30.32
C PRO A 198 -16.93 -2.35 -31.15
#